data_AF-A0A1M5CAT0-F1
#
_entry.id   AF-A0A1M5CAT0-F1
#
_cell.length_a   1.000
_cell.length_b   1.000
_cell.length_c   1.000
_cell.angle_alpha   90.00
_cell.angle_beta   90.00
_cell.angle_gamma   90.00
#
_symmetry.space_group_name_H-M   'P 1'
#
loop_
_entity.id
_entity.type
_entity.pdbx_description
1 polymer ?
#
loop_
_entity_poly.entity_id
_entity_poly.type
_entity_poly.pdbx_seq_one_letter_code
_entity_poly.pdbx_strand_id
1 'polypeptide(L)'
;MPGRPSAKYFMVLWKRSHVTNEKFPHPHRCKEQFLPIIREWLVENLNAPPKQRYTASRIFERLQEEKGFTGCDSTVRGWVREIKQQLNIERVETYVPLEHDPVGRAQCDWTPATVKINGQDINGDVFLIRFSNSKAFYVRFYPHQRQEAFFDAHEKAFLFFNGVPQSILYDNLKTAVKRVLIGRKREEQDAFIKFRAHHGFDSDFCNRAKGNEKGYGKY
;
A
#
# COMPACT_ATOMS: atom_id res chain seq x y z
N MET A 1 -18.28 41.52 26.59
CA MET A 1 -18.57 40.26 25.86
C MET A 1 -18.96 40.67 24.45
N PRO A 2 -18.12 40.43 23.42
CA PRO A 2 -18.13 39.12 22.74
C PRO A 2 -16.77 38.65 22.15
N GLY A 3 -16.69 37.34 21.84
CA GLY A 3 -16.09 36.78 20.61
C GLY A 3 -14.56 36.65 20.45
N ARG A 4 -14.06 35.40 20.40
CA ARG A 4 -12.70 35.01 19.94
C ARG A 4 -12.42 35.44 18.49
N PRO A 5 -11.13 35.58 18.13
CA PRO A 5 -10.65 34.89 16.93
C PRO A 5 -9.27 34.20 17.05
N SER A 6 -9.22 33.03 16.40
CA SER A 6 -8.13 32.33 15.70
C SER A 6 -6.73 32.98 15.61
N ALA A 7 -5.71 32.23 16.02
CA ALA A 7 -4.30 32.55 15.82
C ALA A 7 -3.73 31.78 14.61
N LYS A 8 -3.55 32.49 13.49
CA LYS A 8 -2.60 32.15 12.43
C LYS A 8 -1.32 32.98 12.66
N TYR A 9 -0.19 32.34 12.92
CA TYR A 9 1.15 32.95 12.92
C TYR A 9 1.98 32.28 11.79
N PHE A 10 2.40 33.01 10.75
CA PHE A 10 3.64 33.82 10.60
C PHE A 10 4.93 32.96 10.60
N MET A 11 5.59 32.76 9.43
CA MET A 11 6.69 33.56 8.81
C MET A 11 8.08 33.08 9.35
N VAL A 12 9.14 32.88 8.56
CA VAL A 12 10.05 33.92 8.02
C VAL A 12 11.01 33.37 6.95
N LEU A 13 11.28 34.26 5.99
CA LEU A 13 12.19 34.23 4.84
C LEU A 13 13.69 34.07 5.17
N TRP A 14 14.49 33.64 4.19
CA TRP A 14 15.82 34.23 4.00
C TRP A 14 16.25 34.34 2.53
N LYS A 15 17.13 35.33 2.31
CA LYS A 15 17.40 36.11 1.10
C LYS A 15 18.43 35.49 0.14
N ARG A 16 18.34 35.95 -1.12
CA ARG A 16 19.40 35.96 -2.15
C ARG A 16 20.77 36.36 -1.59
N SER A 17 21.79 35.56 -1.89
CA SER A 17 23.19 35.98 -1.99
C SER A 17 23.70 35.57 -3.38
N HIS A 18 24.45 36.45 -4.04
CA HIS A 18 24.92 36.30 -5.41
C HIS A 18 25.82 35.07 -5.58
N VAL A 19 25.39 34.12 -6.42
CA VAL A 19 26.26 33.12 -7.04
C VAL A 19 26.08 33.26 -8.55
N THR A 20 27.21 33.25 -9.23
CA THR A 20 27.42 33.58 -10.64
C THR A 20 26.62 32.72 -11.61
N ASN A 21 26.34 33.36 -12.75
CA ASN A 21 25.60 32.88 -13.91
C ASN A 21 26.14 31.56 -14.50
N GLU A 22 25.64 30.42 -14.05
CA GLU A 22 25.68 29.17 -14.83
C GLU A 22 24.31 28.96 -15.47
N LYS A 23 24.30 28.93 -16.81
CA LYS A 23 23.08 28.79 -17.63
C LYS A 23 22.44 27.42 -17.36
N PHE A 24 21.40 27.38 -16.53
CA PHE A 24 20.51 26.22 -16.47
C PHE A 24 19.81 26.07 -17.83
N PRO A 25 19.85 24.89 -18.47
CA PRO A 25 19.11 24.67 -19.71
C PRO A 25 17.61 24.85 -19.47
N HIS A 26 16.94 25.54 -20.39
CA HIS A 26 15.49 25.76 -20.33
C HIS A 26 14.73 24.43 -20.22
N PRO A 27 13.70 24.32 -19.35
CA PRO A 27 13.01 23.07 -19.05
C PRO A 27 12.36 22.39 -20.28
N HIS A 28 12.00 23.17 -21.30
CA HIS A 28 11.46 22.64 -22.56
C HIS A 28 12.53 21.94 -23.43
N ARG A 29 13.78 22.42 -23.41
CA ARG A 29 14.88 21.89 -24.23
C ARG A 29 15.41 20.54 -23.72
N CYS A 30 15.34 20.32 -22.41
CA CYS A 30 15.69 19.04 -21.79
C CYS A 30 14.68 17.93 -22.15
N LYS A 31 13.39 18.23 -22.20
CA LYS A 31 12.35 17.22 -22.48
C LYS A 31 12.53 16.60 -23.87
N GLU A 32 12.70 17.41 -24.90
CA GLU A 32 12.84 16.95 -26.29
C GLU A 32 14.07 16.06 -26.52
N GLN A 33 15.16 16.30 -25.79
CA GLN A 33 16.39 15.52 -25.89
C GLN A 33 16.24 14.10 -25.32
N PHE A 34 15.55 13.95 -24.18
CA PHE A 34 15.51 12.67 -23.46
C PHE A 34 14.27 11.83 -23.75
N LEU A 35 13.17 12.43 -24.24
CA LEU A 35 11.95 11.69 -24.58
C LEU A 35 12.17 10.53 -25.57
N PRO A 36 12.92 10.68 -26.69
CA PRO A 36 13.14 9.59 -27.63
C PRO A 36 13.90 8.42 -26.99
N ILE A 37 14.90 8.73 -26.15
CA ILE A 37 15.74 7.75 -25.45
C ILE A 37 14.91 6.95 -24.45
N ILE A 38 14.11 7.66 -23.62
CA ILE A 38 13.22 7.01 -22.65
C ILE A 38 12.19 6.13 -23.38
N ARG A 39 11.69 6.59 -24.53
CA ARG A 39 10.73 5.83 -25.34
C ARG A 39 11.34 4.54 -25.87
N GLU A 40 12.55 4.60 -26.43
CA GLU A 40 13.30 3.44 -26.90
C GLU A 40 13.51 2.43 -25.78
N TRP A 41 14.06 2.87 -24.64
CA TRP A 41 14.26 2.00 -23.48
C TRP A 41 12.96 1.39 -22.97
N LEU A 42 11.85 2.13 -22.96
CA LEU A 42 10.56 1.59 -22.56
C LEU A 42 10.05 0.51 -23.53
N VAL A 43 10.28 0.67 -24.83
CA VAL A 43 9.90 -0.33 -25.85
C VAL A 43 10.77 -1.59 -25.74
N GLU A 44 12.08 -1.45 -25.60
CA GLU A 44 12.99 -2.58 -25.33
C GLU A 44 12.59 -3.33 -24.07
N ASN A 45 12.24 -2.59 -23.02
CA ASN A 45 11.83 -3.10 -21.73
C ASN A 45 10.55 -3.95 -21.77
N LEU A 46 9.68 -3.78 -22.78
CA LEU A 46 8.52 -4.66 -22.97
C LEU A 46 8.94 -6.10 -23.29
N ASN A 47 10.03 -6.25 -24.04
CA ASN A 47 10.55 -7.54 -24.48
C ASN A 47 11.44 -8.21 -23.42
N ALA A 48 11.83 -7.48 -22.37
CA ALA A 48 12.62 -8.05 -21.27
C ALA A 48 11.76 -8.94 -20.35
N PRO A 49 12.33 -10.03 -19.78
CA PRO A 49 11.69 -10.85 -18.76
C PRO A 49 11.17 -9.99 -17.60
N PRO A 50 10.00 -10.29 -16.99
CA PRO A 50 9.36 -9.41 -16.01
C PRO A 50 10.26 -8.94 -14.84
N LYS A 51 11.16 -9.81 -14.36
CA LYS A 51 12.11 -9.49 -13.26
C LYS A 51 13.28 -8.60 -13.68
N GLN A 52 13.51 -8.46 -14.98
CA GLN A 52 14.60 -7.66 -15.56
C GLN A 52 14.08 -6.35 -16.14
N ARG A 53 12.78 -6.07 -15.99
CA ARG A 53 12.20 -4.85 -16.52
C ARG A 53 12.62 -3.63 -15.73
N TYR A 54 13.04 -2.57 -16.42
CA TYR A 54 13.45 -1.32 -15.80
C TYR A 54 12.27 -0.59 -15.16
N THR A 55 12.49 -0.12 -13.94
CA THR A 55 11.59 0.82 -13.25
C THR A 55 11.86 2.25 -13.74
N ALA A 56 10.95 3.18 -13.46
CA ALA A 56 11.19 4.60 -13.76
C ALA A 56 12.43 5.14 -13.03
N SER A 57 12.71 4.64 -11.82
CA SER A 57 13.94 4.95 -11.06
C SER A 57 15.18 4.45 -11.79
N ARG A 58 15.16 3.24 -12.36
CA ARG A 58 16.30 2.73 -13.14
C ARG A 58 16.51 3.50 -14.44
N ILE A 59 15.43 3.94 -15.09
CA ILE A 59 15.51 4.84 -16.26
C ILE A 59 16.15 6.17 -15.87
N PHE A 60 15.80 6.73 -14.71
CA PHE A 60 16.43 7.94 -14.19
C PHE A 60 17.93 7.75 -13.95
N GLU A 61 18.35 6.70 -13.25
CA GLU A 61 19.77 6.37 -13.02
C GLU A 61 20.53 6.27 -14.35
N ARG A 62 19.98 5.52 -15.33
CA ARG A 62 20.60 5.38 -16.66
C ARG A 62 20.67 6.70 -17.42
N LEU A 63 19.70 7.61 -17.27
CA LEU A 63 19.79 8.94 -17.87
C LEU A 63 20.94 9.75 -17.25
N GLN A 64 21.18 9.63 -15.95
CA GLN A 64 22.31 10.30 -15.29
C GLN A 64 23.65 9.68 -15.74
N GLU A 65 23.76 8.35 -15.68
CA GLU A 65 24.98 7.60 -15.96
C GLU A 65 25.37 7.64 -17.45
N GLU A 66 24.43 7.37 -18.36
CA GLU A 66 24.72 7.17 -19.78
C GLU A 66 24.55 8.43 -20.62
N LYS A 67 23.72 9.39 -20.16
CA LYS A 67 23.30 10.56 -20.95
C LYS A 67 23.55 11.90 -20.24
N GLY A 68 24.13 11.90 -19.04
CA GLY A 68 24.51 13.11 -18.31
C GLY A 68 23.32 13.96 -17.87
N PHE A 69 22.17 13.36 -17.59
CA PHE A 69 20.98 14.08 -17.14
C PHE A 69 21.18 14.69 -15.74
N THR A 70 20.93 15.99 -15.61
CA THR A 70 21.12 16.76 -14.36
C THR A 70 19.80 17.17 -13.68
N GLY A 71 18.66 16.74 -14.22
CA GLY A 71 17.34 17.05 -13.65
C GLY A 71 16.92 16.11 -12.51
N CYS A 72 15.69 16.26 -12.04
CA CYS A 72 15.16 15.50 -10.91
C CYS A 72 14.44 14.21 -11.35
N ASP A 73 14.47 13.18 -10.49
CA ASP A 73 13.75 11.91 -10.68
C ASP A 73 12.24 12.10 -10.91
N SER A 74 11.62 13.07 -10.23
CA SER A 74 10.19 13.39 -10.40
C SER A 74 9.85 13.81 -11.85
N THR A 75 10.76 14.51 -12.52
CA THR A 75 10.63 14.91 -13.93
C THR A 75 10.66 13.69 -14.85
N VAL A 76 11.60 12.77 -14.62
CA VAL A 76 11.72 11.54 -15.43
C VAL A 76 10.53 10.61 -15.20
N ARG A 77 10.04 10.48 -13.97
CA ARG A 77 8.79 9.73 -13.68
C ARG A 77 7.59 10.32 -14.42
N GLY A 78 7.50 11.65 -14.50
CA GLY A 78 6.49 12.34 -15.30
C GLY A 78 6.56 11.98 -16.78
N TRP A 79 7.75 12.02 -17.37
CA TRP A 79 7.97 11.66 -18.79
C TRP A 79 7.71 10.18 -19.08
N VAL A 80 8.14 9.27 -18.20
CA VAL A 80 7.88 7.83 -18.32
C VAL A 80 6.37 7.56 -18.32
N ARG A 81 5.60 8.22 -17.43
CA ARG A 81 4.14 8.09 -17.40
C ARG A 81 3.50 8.57 -18.70
N GLU A 82 3.90 9.74 -19.19
CA GLU A 82 3.38 10.31 -20.45
C GLU A 82 3.65 9.38 -21.63
N ILE A 83 4.87 8.85 -21.76
CA ILE A 83 5.23 7.92 -22.84
C ILE A 83 4.48 6.59 -22.73
N LYS A 84 4.34 6.03 -21.52
CA LYS A 84 3.58 4.79 -21.30
C LYS A 84 2.11 4.92 -21.71
N GLN A 85 1.50 6.09 -21.46
CA GLN A 85 0.15 6.40 -21.90
C GLN A 85 0.07 6.52 -23.43
N GLN A 86 1.01 7.24 -24.06
CA GLN A 86 1.08 7.37 -25.53
C GLN A 86 1.29 6.03 -26.24
N LEU A 87 2.14 5.16 -25.69
CA LEU A 87 2.41 3.83 -26.21
C LEU A 87 1.37 2.79 -25.81
N ASN A 88 0.36 3.18 -25.02
CA ASN A 88 -0.68 2.30 -24.53
C ASN A 88 -0.14 1.05 -23.77
N ILE A 89 1.06 1.19 -23.17
CA ILE A 89 1.75 0.11 -22.43
C ILE A 89 0.98 -0.26 -21.15
N GLU A 90 0.28 0.70 -20.56
CA GLU A 90 -0.51 0.52 -19.33
C GLU A 90 -1.89 -0.13 -19.55
N ARG A 91 -2.24 -0.55 -20.79
CA ARG A 91 -3.47 -1.34 -21.05
C ARG A 91 -3.31 -2.85 -20.82
N VAL A 92 -2.27 -3.28 -20.10
CA VAL A 92 -2.22 -4.63 -19.53
C VAL A 92 -2.81 -4.53 -18.13
N GLU A 93 -4.08 -4.91 -18.03
CA GLU A 93 -4.89 -4.89 -16.81
C GLU A 93 -4.68 -3.63 -15.97
N THR A 94 -5.23 -2.51 -16.47
CA THR A 94 -5.82 -1.54 -15.54
C THR A 94 -6.63 -2.35 -14.55
N TYR A 95 -6.12 -2.46 -13.32
CA TYR A 95 -6.94 -2.56 -12.14
C TYR A 95 -8.02 -1.51 -12.38
N VAL A 96 -9.20 -1.97 -12.83
CA VAL A 96 -10.44 -1.24 -12.61
C VAL A 96 -10.29 -0.80 -11.16
N PRO A 97 -10.25 0.49 -10.83
CA PRO A 97 -10.36 0.88 -9.44
C PRO A 97 -11.62 0.15 -8.99
N LEU A 98 -11.46 -0.91 -8.19
CA LEU A 98 -12.60 -1.57 -7.59
C LEU A 98 -13.39 -0.40 -7.02
N GLU A 99 -14.65 -0.30 -7.46
CA GLU A 99 -15.61 0.68 -6.96
C GLU A 99 -15.28 0.93 -5.50
N HIS A 100 -15.04 2.19 -5.13
CA HIS A 100 -14.57 2.58 -3.79
C HIS A 100 -15.15 1.60 -2.76
N ASP A 101 -14.29 0.76 -2.18
CA ASP A 101 -14.70 -0.22 -1.18
C ASP A 101 -15.58 0.55 -0.19
N PRO A 102 -16.79 0.11 0.13
CA PRO A 102 -17.78 0.94 0.81
C PRO A 102 -17.18 1.63 2.04
N VAL A 103 -17.49 2.93 2.24
CA VAL A 103 -17.01 3.70 3.39
C VAL A 103 -17.32 2.91 4.67
N GLY A 104 -16.30 2.68 5.50
CA GLY A 104 -16.43 1.86 6.70
C GLY A 104 -16.07 0.38 6.53
N ARG A 105 -15.68 -0.07 5.34
CA ARG A 105 -15.12 -1.41 5.12
C ARG A 105 -13.62 -1.45 5.46
N ALA A 106 -13.23 -2.48 6.19
CA ALA A 106 -11.85 -2.80 6.49
C ALA A 106 -11.48 -4.19 5.95
N GLN A 107 -10.19 -4.41 5.72
CA GLN A 107 -9.62 -5.70 5.36
C GLN A 107 -8.70 -6.16 6.47
N CYS A 108 -8.84 -7.42 6.88
CA CYS A 108 -8.06 -8.05 7.93
C CYS A 108 -7.27 -9.24 7.35
N ASP A 109 -5.99 -9.33 7.71
CA ASP A 109 -5.08 -10.41 7.31
C ASP A 109 -4.12 -10.78 8.44
N TRP A 110 -3.53 -11.98 8.34
CA TRP A 110 -2.44 -12.45 9.19
C TRP A 110 -1.23 -12.84 8.36
N THR A 111 -0.10 -12.18 8.60
CA THR A 111 1.14 -12.46 7.88
C THR A 111 2.19 -13.07 8.81
N PRO A 112 2.84 -14.20 8.46
CA PRO A 112 3.94 -14.75 9.26
C PRO A 112 5.06 -13.73 9.46
N ALA A 113 5.62 -13.69 10.66
CA ALA A 113 6.75 -12.84 10.98
C ALA A 113 7.63 -13.46 12.07
N THR A 114 8.91 -13.09 12.07
CA THR A 114 9.85 -13.36 13.16
C THR A 114 10.25 -12.02 13.76
N VAL A 115 10.07 -11.89 15.07
CA VAL A 115 10.44 -10.67 15.82
C VAL A 115 11.46 -11.02 16.90
N LYS A 116 12.37 -10.09 17.18
CA LYS A 116 13.36 -10.26 18.24
C LYS A 116 12.87 -9.62 19.53
N ILE A 117 12.62 -10.45 20.55
CA ILE A 117 12.19 -10.00 21.89
C ILE A 117 13.25 -10.45 22.90
N ASN A 118 13.81 -9.50 23.66
CA ASN A 118 14.87 -9.76 24.65
C ASN A 118 16.07 -10.53 24.06
N GLY A 119 16.42 -10.25 22.80
CA GLY A 119 17.53 -10.91 22.09
C GLY A 119 17.21 -12.30 21.52
N GLN A 120 16.01 -12.83 21.75
CA GLN A 120 15.56 -14.11 21.21
C GLN A 120 14.63 -13.92 20.02
N ASP A 121 14.81 -14.74 18.98
CA ASP A 121 13.93 -14.74 17.82
C ASP A 121 12.65 -15.53 18.14
N ILE A 122 11.51 -14.87 18.01
CA ILE A 122 10.19 -15.44 18.24
C ILE A 122 9.43 -15.45 16.91
N ASN A 123 9.07 -16.66 16.48
CA ASN A 123 8.21 -16.86 15.32
C ASN A 123 6.75 -16.67 15.72
N GLY A 124 6.00 -16.02 14.85
CA GLY A 124 4.57 -15.82 15.03
C GLY A 124 3.96 -15.17 13.80
N ASP A 125 2.97 -14.34 14.03
CA ASP A 125 2.21 -13.71 12.96
C ASP A 125 1.85 -12.27 13.35
N VAL A 126 1.85 -11.39 12.36
CA VAL A 126 1.36 -10.03 12.46
C VAL A 126 -0.10 -10.02 12.03
N PHE A 127 -0.95 -9.60 12.95
CA PHE A 127 -2.30 -9.15 12.66
C PHE A 127 -2.21 -7.80 11.94
N LEU A 128 -2.91 -7.65 10.83
CA LEU A 128 -3.09 -6.40 10.11
C LEU A 128 -4.58 -6.17 9.88
N ILE A 129 -5.06 -4.99 10.23
CA ILE A 129 -6.36 -4.49 9.77
C ILE A 129 -6.17 -3.12 9.11
N ARG A 130 -6.79 -2.91 7.96
CA ARG A 130 -6.69 -1.66 7.19
C ARG A 130 -8.04 -1.23 6.64
N PHE A 131 -8.34 0.06 6.72
CA PHE A 131 -9.49 0.65 6.04
C PHE A 131 -9.19 0.82 4.56
N SER A 132 -10.10 0.36 3.71
CA SER A 132 -9.89 0.34 2.27
C SER A 132 -9.76 1.74 1.66
N ASN A 133 -10.56 2.70 2.13
CA ASN A 133 -10.60 4.06 1.57
C ASN A 133 -9.54 5.00 2.15
N SER A 134 -9.31 4.97 3.46
CA SER A 134 -8.39 5.89 4.12
C SER A 134 -6.94 5.39 4.17
N LYS A 135 -6.72 4.10 3.86
CA LYS A 135 -5.44 3.39 4.05
C LYS A 135 -4.94 3.39 5.50
N ALA A 136 -5.73 3.89 6.46
CA ALA A 136 -5.41 3.79 7.88
C ALA A 136 -5.34 2.32 8.27
N PHE A 137 -4.31 1.95 9.03
CA PHE A 137 -4.05 0.57 9.38
C PHE A 137 -3.56 0.43 10.82
N TYR A 138 -3.74 -0.76 11.37
CA TYR A 138 -3.23 -1.17 12.66
C TYR A 138 -2.56 -2.53 12.51
N VAL A 139 -1.40 -2.68 13.15
CA VAL A 139 -0.65 -3.93 13.15
C VAL A 139 -0.27 -4.36 14.57
N ARG A 140 -0.26 -5.66 14.81
CA ARG A 140 0.22 -6.22 16.08
C ARG A 140 0.75 -7.63 15.91
N PHE A 141 1.89 -7.90 16.53
CA PHE A 141 2.48 -9.23 16.54
C PHE A 141 1.85 -10.11 17.63
N TYR A 142 1.60 -11.37 17.28
CA TYR A 142 1.23 -12.44 18.21
C TYR A 142 2.05 -13.70 17.93
N PRO A 143 2.44 -14.47 18.96
CA PRO A 143 3.15 -15.73 18.78
C PRO A 143 2.26 -16.84 18.16
N HIS A 144 0.95 -16.62 18.09
CA HIS A 144 0.00 -17.56 17.53
C HIS A 144 -1.27 -16.86 17.02
N GLN A 145 -1.99 -17.52 16.11
CA GLN A 145 -3.26 -17.04 15.55
C GLN A 145 -4.50 -17.71 16.20
N ARG A 146 -4.48 -17.99 17.51
CA ARG A 146 -5.62 -18.59 18.23
C ARG A 146 -6.75 -17.57 18.45
N GLN A 147 -7.95 -18.05 18.81
CA GLN A 147 -9.15 -17.21 19.00
C GLN A 147 -8.92 -16.03 19.95
N GLU A 148 -8.29 -16.26 21.09
CA GLU A 148 -7.99 -15.22 22.08
C GLU A 148 -7.13 -14.09 21.48
N ALA A 149 -6.08 -14.45 20.72
CA ALA A 149 -5.24 -13.47 20.03
C ALA A 149 -6.02 -12.73 18.93
N PHE A 150 -6.94 -13.43 18.26
CA PHE A 150 -7.79 -12.82 17.23
C PHE A 150 -8.75 -11.78 17.83
N PHE A 151 -9.43 -12.08 18.94
CA PHE A 151 -10.31 -11.11 19.61
C PHE A 151 -9.52 -9.96 20.24
N ASP A 152 -8.42 -10.24 20.94
CA ASP A 152 -7.56 -9.18 21.49
C ASP A 152 -7.06 -8.25 20.38
N ALA A 153 -6.65 -8.78 19.24
CA ALA A 153 -6.17 -7.96 18.12
C ALA A 153 -7.24 -6.97 17.62
N HIS A 154 -8.51 -7.41 17.52
CA HIS A 154 -9.62 -6.57 17.14
C HIS A 154 -9.94 -5.52 18.20
N GLU A 155 -9.99 -5.90 19.48
CA GLU A 155 -10.21 -4.97 20.59
C GLU A 155 -9.17 -3.84 20.61
N LYS A 156 -7.89 -4.19 20.46
CA LYS A 156 -6.81 -3.20 20.41
C LYS A 156 -6.89 -2.33 19.16
N ALA A 157 -7.28 -2.89 18.02
CA ALA A 157 -7.47 -2.12 16.79
C ALA A 157 -8.64 -1.14 16.91
N PHE A 158 -9.79 -1.58 17.41
CA PHE A 158 -10.97 -0.74 17.58
C PHE A 158 -10.71 0.40 18.57
N LEU A 159 -9.99 0.12 19.66
CA LEU A 159 -9.52 1.15 20.58
C LEU A 159 -8.57 2.14 19.90
N PHE A 160 -7.61 1.65 19.11
CA PHE A 160 -6.66 2.50 18.38
C PHE A 160 -7.34 3.45 17.39
N PHE A 161 -8.34 2.96 16.65
CA PHE A 161 -9.13 3.79 15.74
C PHE A 161 -10.20 4.62 16.46
N ASN A 162 -10.41 4.39 17.77
CA ASN A 162 -11.53 4.92 18.54
C ASN A 162 -12.88 4.67 17.84
N GLY A 163 -13.04 3.48 17.27
CA GLY A 163 -14.19 3.13 16.45
C GLY A 163 -14.08 1.74 15.83
N VAL A 164 -15.23 1.21 15.40
CA VAL A 164 -15.36 -0.11 14.79
C VAL A 164 -15.71 0.06 13.31
N PRO A 165 -15.06 -0.67 12.38
CA PRO A 165 -15.48 -0.71 10.97
C PRO A 165 -16.93 -1.19 10.84
N GLN A 166 -17.66 -0.71 9.83
CA GLN A 166 -19.00 -1.22 9.51
C GLN A 166 -18.95 -2.66 9.00
N SER A 167 -17.93 -2.99 8.19
CA SER A 167 -17.71 -4.36 7.74
C SER A 167 -16.23 -4.69 7.69
N ILE A 168 -15.90 -5.97 7.91
CA ILE A 168 -14.53 -6.48 7.86
C ILE A 168 -14.50 -7.66 6.88
N LEU A 169 -13.69 -7.50 5.84
CA LEU A 169 -13.32 -8.58 4.93
C LEU A 169 -12.11 -9.31 5.50
N TYR A 170 -12.25 -10.60 5.73
CA TYR A 170 -11.15 -11.46 6.15
C TYR A 170 -10.56 -12.18 4.93
N ASP A 171 -9.36 -11.75 4.53
CA ASP A 171 -8.59 -12.41 3.48
C ASP A 171 -7.62 -13.42 4.09
N ASN A 172 -7.43 -14.56 3.42
CA ASN A 172 -6.47 -15.61 3.77
C ASN A 172 -6.33 -15.99 5.27
N LEU A 173 -7.45 -16.19 5.96
CA LEU A 173 -7.43 -16.82 7.27
C LEU A 173 -6.82 -18.22 7.12
N LYS A 174 -5.60 -18.43 7.63
CA LYS A 174 -5.01 -19.77 7.72
C LYS A 174 -6.04 -20.73 8.31
N THR A 175 -5.97 -22.00 7.92
CA THR A 175 -6.94 -23.03 8.34
C THR A 175 -7.24 -23.02 9.84
N ALA A 176 -6.26 -22.67 10.69
CA ALA A 176 -6.45 -22.52 12.13
C ALA A 176 -7.42 -21.37 12.49
N VAL A 177 -7.21 -20.16 11.97
CA VAL A 177 -8.09 -19.01 12.23
C VAL A 177 -9.44 -19.21 11.56
N LYS A 178 -9.46 -19.77 10.35
CA LYS A 178 -10.73 -20.10 9.69
C LYS A 178 -11.53 -21.14 10.48
N ARG A 179 -10.88 -22.16 11.05
CA ARG A 179 -11.54 -23.11 11.97
C ARG A 179 -12.01 -22.42 13.24
N VAL A 180 -11.29 -21.43 13.75
CA VAL A 180 -11.73 -20.64 14.91
C VAL A 180 -12.95 -19.77 14.60
N LEU A 181 -13.06 -19.22 13.38
CA LEU A 181 -14.14 -18.30 13.02
C LEU A 181 -15.37 -18.99 12.42
N ILE A 182 -15.14 -20.06 11.68
CA ILE A 182 -16.18 -20.80 10.94
C ILE A 182 -16.41 -22.19 11.56
N GLY A 183 -15.54 -22.64 12.46
CA GLY A 183 -15.78 -23.83 13.29
C GLY A 183 -15.69 -25.16 12.54
N ARG A 184 -15.28 -26.21 13.25
CA ARG A 184 -15.94 -27.54 13.15
C ARG A 184 -16.87 -27.80 14.34
N LYS A 185 -16.74 -27.03 15.42
CA LYS A 185 -17.55 -27.07 16.65
C LYS A 185 -18.38 -25.79 16.79
N ARG A 186 -19.57 -25.91 17.38
CA ARG A 186 -20.55 -24.82 17.54
C ARG A 186 -20.06 -23.65 18.42
N GLU A 187 -19.26 -23.94 19.46
CA GLU A 187 -18.79 -22.91 20.42
C GLU A 187 -17.85 -21.87 19.79
N GLU A 188 -16.94 -22.27 18.91
CA GLU A 188 -15.99 -21.37 18.24
C GLU A 188 -16.72 -20.39 17.30
N GLN A 189 -17.71 -20.91 16.56
CA GLN A 189 -18.58 -20.14 15.68
C GLN A 189 -19.47 -19.17 16.48
N ASP A 190 -20.09 -19.63 17.58
CA ASP A 190 -20.95 -18.80 18.43
C ASP A 190 -20.17 -17.67 19.12
N ALA A 191 -18.91 -17.91 19.50
CA ALA A 191 -18.05 -16.89 20.11
C ALA A 191 -17.80 -15.73 19.14
N PHE A 192 -17.48 -16.01 17.88
CA PHE A 192 -17.30 -14.95 16.88
C PHE A 192 -18.61 -14.22 16.54
N ILE A 193 -19.73 -14.94 16.46
CA ILE A 193 -21.05 -14.30 16.26
C ILE A 193 -21.37 -13.34 17.40
N LYS A 194 -21.16 -13.75 18.65
CA LYS A 194 -21.36 -12.89 19.83
C LYS A 194 -20.42 -11.69 19.82
N PHE A 195 -19.15 -11.90 19.49
CA PHE A 195 -18.16 -10.83 19.37
C PHE A 195 -18.61 -9.80 18.33
N ARG A 196 -18.99 -10.26 17.13
CA ARG A 196 -19.50 -9.40 16.05
C ARG A 196 -20.75 -8.63 16.46
N ALA A 197 -21.70 -9.29 17.11
CA ALA A 197 -22.92 -8.66 17.60
C ALA A 197 -22.65 -7.62 18.71
N HIS A 198 -21.69 -7.88 19.59
CA HIS A 198 -21.30 -6.96 20.66
C HIS A 198 -20.72 -5.64 20.11
N HIS A 199 -19.88 -5.72 19.08
CA HIS A 199 -19.24 -4.54 18.47
C HIS A 199 -20.01 -3.93 17.30
N GLY A 200 -21.01 -4.63 16.75
CA GLY A 200 -21.91 -4.09 15.73
C GLY A 200 -21.27 -3.93 14.34
N PHE A 201 -20.49 -4.90 13.87
CA PHE A 201 -19.89 -4.89 12.51
C PHE A 201 -20.35 -6.09 11.66
N ASP A 202 -20.21 -6.03 10.34
CA ASP A 202 -20.44 -7.14 9.41
C ASP A 202 -19.15 -7.88 9.02
N SER A 203 -19.24 -9.17 8.70
CA SER A 203 -18.07 -10.00 8.38
C SER A 203 -18.23 -10.73 7.05
N ASP A 204 -17.27 -10.53 6.14
CA ASP A 204 -17.16 -11.25 4.88
C ASP A 204 -15.92 -12.15 4.87
N PHE A 205 -16.05 -13.34 4.29
CA PHE A 205 -14.95 -14.30 4.19
C PHE A 205 -14.68 -14.67 2.73
N CYS A 206 -13.46 -14.43 2.24
CA CYS A 206 -13.08 -14.88 0.90
C CYS A 206 -13.07 -16.42 0.82
N ASN A 207 -13.90 -16.99 -0.07
CA ASN A 207 -13.88 -18.43 -0.36
C ASN A 207 -12.71 -18.76 -1.27
N ARG A 208 -11.72 -19.46 -0.73
CA ARG A 208 -10.59 -20.03 -1.48
C ARG A 208 -11.03 -21.27 -2.28
N ALA A 209 -11.87 -21.07 -3.29
CA ALA A 209 -12.24 -22.08 -4.28
C ALA A 209 -12.71 -21.45 -5.61
N LYS A 210 -11.83 -20.69 -6.26
CA LYS A 210 -11.73 -20.67 -7.72
C LYS A 210 -10.26 -20.80 -8.09
N GLY A 211 -9.80 -22.06 -8.15
CA GLY A 211 -8.49 -22.45 -8.66
C GLY A 211 -8.40 -22.40 -10.19
N ASN A 212 -8.93 -21.34 -10.78
CA ASN A 212 -8.81 -20.89 -12.17
C ASN A 212 -9.06 -19.39 -12.03
N GLU A 213 -8.09 -18.57 -11.66
CA GLU A 213 -6.94 -18.21 -12.48
C GLU A 213 -5.69 -18.09 -11.62
N LYS A 214 -4.63 -18.78 -12.02
CA LYS A 214 -3.30 -18.61 -11.46
C LYS A 214 -2.68 -17.31 -11.99
N GLY A 215 -2.37 -16.44 -11.06
CA GLY A 215 -1.47 -15.28 -11.15
C GLY A 215 -1.90 -14.40 -9.99
N TYR A 216 -1.20 -14.34 -8.87
CA TYR A 216 0.02 -13.57 -8.75
C TYR A 216 0.91 -14.12 -7.63
N GLY A 217 2.21 -13.86 -7.84
CA GLY A 217 3.32 -14.33 -7.03
C GLY A 217 3.29 -13.84 -5.58
N LYS A 218 3.80 -14.72 -4.73
CA LYS A 218 4.24 -14.46 -3.37
C LYS A 218 5.20 -13.27 -3.34
N TYR A 219 4.98 -12.35 -2.40
CA TYR A 219 6.06 -11.69 -1.66
C TYR A 219 5.92 -12.11 -0.21
#